data_AF-A0A5A5TEI3-F1
#
_entry.id   AF-A0A5A5TEI3-F1
#
_cell.length_a   1.000
_cell.length_b   1.000
_cell.length_c   1.000
_cell.angle_alpha   90.00
_cell.angle_beta   90.00
_cell.angle_gamma   90.00
#
_symmetry.space_group_name_H-M   'P 1'
#
loop_
_entity.id
_entity.type
_entity.pdbx_description
1 polymer ?
#
loop_
_entity_poly.entity_id
_entity_poly.type
_entity_poly.pdbx_seq_one_letter_code
_entity_poly.pdbx_strand_id
1 'polypeptide(L)'
;MLNSYQTYVDAGIESLQQWYNPTQGLWDTTGWWNAANLLWVLLEYTEKTQTTGYLPIINHIFEVHHGGNCINDYYDDEGWWALSWIKAYDITGNTNYLTLARTIFADMQGGWDTTCGGGIWWSKERSYKNAIANELFFTVAARLYTRASTAPNAMDYFHWAYQEWTWFWNSGLINSYSLINDGLDHNCQNNGGVIWTYNQGVVLGGLVEMYQITHDESYRTVAENIADAAIMQLTDRMGILIEPCENGDCGADGPQFKGIFVRNLATLYQVLPKEIYRHFILTNAYSIVTSNRLAAHQFGLKWAGPVDNVDAARQGSALDTLVAAMSLNLT
;
A
#
# COMPACT_ATOMS: atom_id res chain seq x y z
N MET A 1 9.54 29.58 -4.68
CA MET A 1 9.64 28.44 -5.61
C MET A 1 10.01 27.24 -4.77
N LEU A 2 9.07 26.31 -4.54
CA LEU A 2 9.39 25.05 -3.88
C LEU A 2 10.44 24.35 -4.73
N ASN A 3 11.59 24.03 -4.14
CA ASN A 3 12.48 23.03 -4.72
C ASN A 3 11.61 21.80 -5.05
N SER A 4 11.83 21.21 -6.23
CA SER A 4 11.11 19.99 -6.62
C SER A 4 11.15 18.99 -5.46
N TYR A 5 10.00 18.41 -5.08
CA TYR A 5 9.95 17.36 -4.06
C TYR A 5 10.95 16.23 -4.34
N GLN A 6 11.33 16.05 -5.61
CA GLN A 6 12.41 15.16 -6.04
C GLN A 6 13.69 15.31 -5.21
N THR A 7 14.19 16.52 -4.93
CA THR A 7 15.41 16.69 -4.12
C THR A 7 15.25 16.16 -2.69
N TYR A 8 14.05 16.25 -2.12
CA TYR A 8 13.76 15.66 -0.80
C TYR A 8 13.63 14.15 -0.87
N VAL A 9 13.08 13.62 -1.96
CA VAL A 9 12.99 12.18 -2.22
C VAL A 9 14.38 11.59 -2.40
N ASP A 10 15.24 12.20 -3.23
CA ASP A 10 16.61 11.74 -3.47
C ASP A 10 17.39 11.59 -2.16
N ALA A 11 17.45 12.67 -1.38
CA ALA A 11 18.12 12.68 -0.08
C ALA A 11 17.45 11.73 0.93
N GLY A 12 16.12 11.61 0.88
CA GLY A 12 15.39 10.68 1.75
C GLY A 12 15.64 9.21 1.40
N ILE A 13 15.80 8.87 0.12
CA ILE A 13 16.16 7.51 -0.30
C ILE A 13 17.61 7.22 0.09
N GLU A 14 18.54 8.17 -0.04
CA GLU A 14 19.91 8.02 0.46
C GLU A 14 19.94 7.69 1.97
N SER A 15 19.10 8.36 2.75
CA SER A 15 18.91 8.06 4.18
C SER A 15 18.26 6.71 4.40
N LEU A 16 17.27 6.32 3.58
CA LEU A 16 16.67 4.99 3.64
C LEU A 16 17.71 3.89 3.44
N GLN A 17 18.66 4.08 2.52
CA GLN A 17 19.71 3.10 2.24
C GLN A 17 20.68 2.90 3.41
N GLN A 18 20.71 3.79 4.41
CA GLN A 18 21.53 3.58 5.62
C GLN A 18 21.04 2.40 6.47
N TRP A 19 19.77 2.02 6.33
CA TRP A 19 19.21 0.83 6.98
C TRP A 19 19.25 -0.40 6.07
N TYR A 20 19.71 -0.30 4.82
CA TYR A 20 19.73 -1.46 3.93
C TYR A 20 20.81 -2.46 4.35
N ASN A 21 20.41 -3.69 4.60
CA ASN A 21 21.28 -4.78 4.97
C ASN A 21 21.53 -5.70 3.75
N PRO A 22 22.70 -5.62 3.10
CA PRO A 22 22.96 -6.37 1.88
C PRO A 22 23.07 -7.89 2.11
N THR A 23 23.30 -8.34 3.34
CA THR A 23 23.29 -9.77 3.64
C THR A 23 21.87 -10.32 3.70
N GLN A 24 20.93 -9.55 4.25
CA GLN A 24 19.54 -9.96 4.36
C GLN A 24 18.71 -9.63 3.12
N GLY A 25 19.15 -8.67 2.30
CA GLY A 25 18.37 -8.17 1.18
C GLY A 25 17.13 -7.38 1.63
N LEU A 26 17.16 -6.78 2.83
CA LEU A 26 16.05 -6.02 3.42
C LEU A 26 16.58 -4.81 4.18
N TRP A 27 15.70 -3.99 4.74
CA TRP A 27 16.08 -2.89 5.63
C TRP A 27 15.99 -3.31 7.10
N ASP A 28 17.07 -3.08 7.84
CA ASP A 28 17.08 -3.17 9.29
C ASP A 28 15.99 -2.25 9.86
N THR A 29 15.46 -2.57 11.06
CA THR A 29 14.39 -1.83 11.75
C THR A 29 12.98 -1.95 11.13
N THR A 30 12.80 -2.83 10.14
CA THR A 30 11.48 -3.17 9.61
C THR A 30 11.13 -4.65 9.77
N GLY A 31 9.83 -4.95 9.79
CA GLY A 31 9.31 -6.31 9.63
C GLY A 31 9.32 -6.75 8.16
N TRP A 32 8.97 -8.03 7.95
CA TRP A 32 9.02 -8.68 6.64
C TRP A 32 8.16 -7.97 5.58
N TRP A 33 6.90 -7.66 5.89
CA TRP A 33 6.00 -7.00 4.95
C TRP A 33 6.25 -5.50 4.80
N ASN A 34 6.77 -4.84 5.84
CA ASN A 34 7.17 -3.43 5.73
C ASN A 34 8.31 -3.30 4.71
N ALA A 35 9.24 -4.26 4.66
CA ALA A 35 10.32 -4.26 3.66
C ALA A 35 9.80 -4.36 2.22
N ALA A 36 8.71 -5.10 1.97
CA ALA A 36 8.03 -5.08 0.67
C ALA A 36 7.51 -3.67 0.32
N ASN A 37 7.03 -2.91 1.31
CA ASN A 37 6.61 -1.53 1.12
C ASN A 37 7.78 -0.58 0.86
N LEU A 38 8.96 -0.83 1.44
CA LEU A 38 10.18 -0.07 1.10
C LEU A 38 10.68 -0.38 -0.31
N LEU A 39 10.56 -1.64 -0.75
CA LEU A 39 10.76 -2.01 -2.14
C LEU A 39 9.76 -1.27 -3.05
N TRP A 40 8.48 -1.17 -2.67
CA TRP A 40 7.49 -0.40 -3.42
C TRP A 40 7.92 1.07 -3.59
N VAL A 41 8.41 1.73 -2.55
CA VAL A 41 8.93 3.12 -2.63
C VAL A 41 10.01 3.24 -3.70
N LEU A 42 10.99 2.33 -3.72
CA LEU A 42 12.05 2.34 -4.73
C LEU A 42 11.51 2.09 -6.13
N LEU A 43 10.55 1.17 -6.28
CA LEU A 43 9.92 0.87 -7.56
C LEU A 43 9.11 2.05 -8.09
N GLU A 44 8.33 2.71 -7.24
CA GLU A 44 7.54 3.88 -7.62
C GLU A 44 8.45 5.04 -8.02
N TYR A 45 9.50 5.32 -7.25
CA TYR A 45 10.50 6.32 -7.62
C TYR A 45 11.20 5.97 -8.95
N THR A 46 11.57 4.71 -9.15
CA THR A 46 12.17 4.18 -10.39
C THR A 46 11.26 4.43 -11.59
N GLU A 47 9.97 4.11 -11.48
CA GLU A 47 9.00 4.35 -12.54
C GLU A 47 8.85 5.85 -12.86
N LYS A 48 8.66 6.70 -11.84
CA LYS A 48 8.36 8.13 -12.03
C LYS A 48 9.53 8.92 -12.62
N THR A 49 10.75 8.50 -12.31
CA THR A 49 11.98 9.18 -12.75
C THR A 49 12.67 8.49 -13.93
N GLN A 50 12.27 7.26 -14.25
CA GLN A 50 12.93 6.39 -15.23
C GLN A 50 14.41 6.13 -14.89
N THR A 51 14.81 6.30 -13.62
CA THR A 51 16.17 5.95 -13.18
C THR A 51 16.37 4.45 -13.21
N THR A 52 17.59 4.01 -13.53
CA THR A 52 17.98 2.59 -13.42
C THR A 52 18.83 2.31 -12.19
N GLY A 53 19.13 3.34 -11.38
CA GLY A 53 20.08 3.26 -10.26
C GLY A 53 19.68 2.29 -9.14
N TYR A 54 18.38 2.00 -8.98
CA TYR A 54 17.87 1.09 -7.95
C TYR A 54 17.58 -0.33 -8.45
N LEU A 55 17.69 -0.59 -9.76
CA LEU A 55 17.51 -1.93 -10.32
C LEU A 55 18.46 -2.99 -9.71
N PRO A 56 19.72 -2.68 -9.34
CA PRO A 56 20.57 -3.65 -8.65
C PRO A 56 20.02 -4.07 -7.27
N ILE A 57 19.47 -3.13 -6.49
CA ILE A 57 18.86 -3.43 -5.19
C ILE A 57 17.58 -4.24 -5.38
N ILE A 58 16.71 -3.84 -6.32
CA ILE A 58 15.47 -4.57 -6.65
C ILE A 58 15.78 -6.03 -7.05
N ASN A 59 16.79 -6.23 -7.91
CA ASN A 59 17.25 -7.57 -8.29
C ASN A 59 17.85 -8.34 -7.11
N HIS A 60 18.67 -7.70 -6.27
CA HIS A 60 19.28 -8.36 -5.13
C HIS A 60 18.23 -8.89 -4.14
N ILE A 61 17.21 -8.09 -3.83
CA ILE A 61 16.07 -8.51 -2.99
C ILE A 61 15.39 -9.75 -3.60
N PHE A 62 15.17 -9.74 -4.92
CA PHE A 62 14.59 -10.89 -5.62
C PHE A 62 15.46 -12.14 -5.50
N GLU A 63 16.75 -12.05 -5.83
CA GLU A 63 17.69 -13.19 -5.77
C GLU A 63 17.82 -13.79 -4.35
N VAL A 64 17.70 -12.97 -3.31
CA VAL A 64 17.74 -13.45 -1.92
C VAL A 64 16.45 -14.19 -1.52
N HIS A 65 15.28 -13.72 -1.96
CA HIS A 65 13.99 -14.18 -1.41
C HIS A 65 13.13 -15.03 -2.35
N HIS A 66 13.39 -15.03 -3.66
CA HIS A 66 12.57 -15.77 -4.62
C HIS A 66 12.56 -17.29 -4.36
N GLY A 67 13.65 -17.84 -3.80
CA GLY A 67 13.74 -19.27 -3.45
C GLY A 67 12.77 -19.71 -2.35
N GLY A 68 12.35 -18.78 -1.48
CA GLY A 68 11.29 -18.99 -0.48
C GLY A 68 9.91 -18.56 -0.93
N ASN A 69 9.75 -18.17 -2.21
CA ASN A 69 8.53 -17.62 -2.80
C ASN A 69 7.95 -16.38 -2.11
N CYS A 70 8.66 -15.76 -1.15
CA CYS A 70 8.14 -14.70 -0.29
C CYS A 70 6.83 -15.07 0.45
N ILE A 71 6.61 -16.36 0.70
CA ILE A 71 5.43 -16.91 1.40
C ILE A 71 5.74 -17.09 2.89
N ASN A 72 4.78 -16.77 3.75
CA ASN A 72 4.87 -17.01 5.20
C ASN A 72 3.48 -17.39 5.78
N ASP A 73 3.29 -17.28 7.09
CA ASP A 73 2.02 -17.67 7.72
C ASP A 73 0.89 -16.62 7.57
N TYR A 74 1.18 -15.43 7.02
CA TYR A 74 0.28 -14.29 6.95
C TYR A 74 -0.03 -13.92 5.50
N TYR A 75 -1.31 -13.92 5.13
CA TYR A 75 -1.74 -13.68 3.75
C TYR A 75 -1.62 -12.21 3.34
N ASP A 76 -1.71 -11.29 4.28
CA ASP A 76 -1.42 -9.87 4.04
C ASP A 76 0.07 -9.63 3.75
N ASP A 77 0.98 -10.21 4.53
CA ASP A 77 2.43 -10.17 4.26
C ASP A 77 2.75 -10.58 2.81
N GLU A 78 2.17 -11.69 2.37
CA GLU A 78 2.22 -12.19 0.99
C GLU A 78 1.70 -11.18 -0.03
N GLY A 79 0.53 -10.59 0.24
CA GLY A 79 -0.09 -9.59 -0.62
C GLY A 79 0.82 -8.40 -0.91
N TRP A 80 1.54 -7.90 0.11
CA TRP A 80 2.49 -6.79 -0.06
C TRP A 80 3.64 -7.13 -1.01
N TRP A 81 4.18 -8.35 -0.91
CA TRP A 81 5.22 -8.83 -1.81
C TRP A 81 4.68 -9.03 -3.23
N ALA A 82 3.50 -9.64 -3.38
CA ALA A 82 2.88 -9.83 -4.69
C ALA A 82 2.68 -8.50 -5.43
N LEU A 83 2.16 -7.47 -4.74
CA LEU A 83 2.01 -6.13 -5.33
C LEU A 83 3.35 -5.54 -5.78
N SER A 84 4.39 -5.67 -4.95
CA SER A 84 5.74 -5.16 -5.27
C SER A 84 6.34 -5.88 -6.48
N TRP A 85 6.16 -7.20 -6.61
CA TRP A 85 6.65 -7.96 -7.76
C TRP A 85 5.88 -7.68 -9.04
N ILE A 86 4.56 -7.43 -8.95
CA ILE A 86 3.79 -6.94 -10.11
C ILE A 86 4.35 -5.60 -10.57
N LYS A 87 4.63 -4.68 -9.64
CA LYS A 87 5.20 -3.37 -9.97
C LYS A 87 6.61 -3.50 -10.58
N ALA A 88 7.45 -4.40 -10.07
CA ALA A 88 8.75 -4.69 -10.66
C ALA A 88 8.64 -5.25 -12.09
N TYR A 89 7.63 -6.07 -12.37
CA TYR A 89 7.31 -6.51 -13.73
C TYR A 89 6.89 -5.33 -14.62
N ASP A 90 5.99 -4.46 -14.15
CA ASP A 90 5.52 -3.29 -14.91
C ASP A 90 6.69 -2.39 -15.37
N ILE A 91 7.74 -2.28 -14.55
CA ILE A 91 8.92 -1.43 -14.84
C ILE A 91 9.94 -2.13 -15.76
N THR A 92 10.16 -3.43 -15.56
CA THR A 92 11.30 -4.13 -16.18
C THR A 92 10.93 -5.06 -17.32
N GLY A 93 9.67 -5.48 -17.40
CA GLY A 93 9.22 -6.57 -18.27
C GLY A 93 9.77 -7.95 -17.89
N ASN A 94 10.50 -8.08 -16.78
CA ASN A 94 11.08 -9.36 -16.36
C ASN A 94 10.00 -10.29 -15.82
N THR A 95 9.68 -11.35 -16.58
CA THR A 95 8.61 -12.30 -16.28
C THR A 95 8.84 -13.12 -15.01
N ASN A 96 10.06 -13.14 -14.47
CA ASN A 96 10.33 -13.83 -13.20
C ASN A 96 9.62 -13.15 -12.03
N TYR A 97 9.53 -11.81 -12.01
CA TYR A 97 8.77 -11.09 -10.99
C TYR A 97 7.28 -11.40 -11.07
N LEU A 98 6.71 -11.38 -12.28
CA LEU A 98 5.30 -11.72 -12.48
C LEU A 98 5.01 -13.18 -12.11
N THR A 99 5.95 -14.09 -12.40
CA THR A 99 5.82 -15.50 -12.01
C THR A 99 5.78 -15.65 -10.50
N LEU A 100 6.68 -14.96 -9.78
CA LEU A 100 6.69 -14.96 -8.32
C LEU A 100 5.39 -14.38 -7.73
N ALA A 101 4.89 -13.25 -8.25
CA ALA A 101 3.61 -12.68 -7.82
C ALA A 101 2.44 -13.66 -8.00
N ARG A 102 2.42 -14.41 -9.12
CA ARG A 102 1.40 -15.44 -9.38
C ARG A 102 1.51 -16.62 -8.41
N THR A 103 2.74 -17.04 -8.07
CA THR A 103 2.98 -18.08 -7.06
C THR A 103 2.44 -17.65 -5.69
N ILE A 104 2.73 -16.42 -5.27
CA ILE A 104 2.21 -15.86 -4.02
C ILE A 104 0.68 -15.82 -4.03
N PHE A 105 0.08 -15.30 -5.10
CA PHE A 105 -1.38 -15.23 -5.19
C PHE A 105 -2.05 -16.62 -5.17
N ALA A 106 -1.43 -17.63 -5.79
CA ALA A 106 -1.92 -19.00 -5.71
C ALA A 106 -1.93 -19.54 -4.26
N ASP A 107 -0.98 -19.13 -3.43
CA ASP A 107 -0.99 -19.44 -2.00
C ASP A 107 -2.10 -18.68 -1.26
N MET A 108 -2.25 -17.38 -1.53
CA MET A 108 -3.31 -16.54 -0.95
C MET A 108 -4.72 -17.08 -1.19
N GLN A 109 -4.97 -17.73 -2.33
CA GLN A 109 -6.24 -18.41 -2.61
C GLN A 109 -6.59 -19.47 -1.56
N GLY A 110 -5.59 -20.09 -0.91
CA GLY A 110 -5.79 -21.04 0.19
C GLY A 110 -6.38 -20.41 1.46
N GLY A 111 -6.36 -19.07 1.55
CA GLY A 111 -7.00 -18.32 2.64
C GLY A 111 -8.50 -18.20 2.50
N TRP A 112 -9.05 -18.37 1.29
CA TRP A 112 -10.49 -18.26 1.05
C TRP A 112 -11.26 -19.48 1.55
N ASP A 113 -12.39 -19.25 2.22
CA ASP A 113 -13.40 -20.28 2.51
C ASP A 113 -14.82 -19.69 2.60
N THR A 114 -15.80 -20.51 2.98
CA THR A 114 -17.21 -20.08 3.12
C THR A 114 -17.56 -19.50 4.49
N THR A 115 -16.63 -19.45 5.44
CA THR A 115 -16.85 -18.81 6.74
C THR A 115 -17.12 -17.32 6.50
N CYS A 116 -18.12 -16.74 7.16
CA CYS A 116 -18.57 -15.37 6.89
C CYS A 116 -18.99 -15.11 5.43
N GLY A 117 -19.41 -16.15 4.71
CA GLY A 117 -19.90 -16.05 3.33
C GLY A 117 -18.80 -15.85 2.28
N GLY A 118 -17.52 -15.94 2.66
CA GLY A 118 -16.39 -15.65 1.79
C GLY A 118 -15.26 -14.94 2.52
N GLY A 119 -14.35 -14.36 1.74
CA GLY A 119 -13.18 -13.64 2.21
C GLY A 119 -12.05 -14.57 2.63
N ILE A 120 -10.83 -14.09 2.51
CA ILE A 120 -9.66 -14.77 3.02
C ILE A 120 -9.45 -14.52 4.53
N TRP A 121 -8.92 -15.52 5.20
CA TRP A 121 -8.37 -15.39 6.55
C TRP A 121 -7.13 -14.49 6.56
N TRP A 122 -6.83 -13.88 7.70
CA TRP A 122 -5.61 -13.09 7.88
C TRP A 122 -4.35 -13.96 7.79
N SER A 123 -4.38 -15.14 8.42
CA SER A 123 -3.25 -16.07 8.49
C SER A 123 -3.68 -17.51 8.22
N LYS A 124 -2.71 -18.41 8.02
CA LYS A 124 -2.97 -19.85 7.84
C LYS A 124 -3.62 -20.49 9.07
N GLU A 125 -3.52 -19.86 10.24
CA GLU A 125 -4.17 -20.31 11.47
C GLU A 125 -5.70 -20.13 11.44
N ARG A 126 -6.21 -19.27 10.55
CA ARG A 126 -7.65 -19.04 10.33
C ARG A 126 -8.42 -18.59 11.59
N SER A 127 -7.83 -17.66 12.34
CA SER A 127 -8.41 -17.13 13.58
C SER A 127 -9.17 -15.81 13.39
N TYR A 128 -8.88 -15.05 12.33
CA TYR A 128 -9.42 -13.71 12.12
C TYR A 128 -9.55 -13.37 10.63
N LYS A 129 -10.65 -12.73 10.22
CA LYS A 129 -10.83 -12.14 8.88
C LYS A 129 -10.76 -10.63 9.02
N ASN A 130 -9.63 -10.04 8.65
CA ASN A 130 -9.41 -8.61 8.68
C ASN A 130 -9.53 -7.97 7.29
N ALA A 131 -9.71 -6.67 7.26
CA ALA A 131 -9.86 -5.91 6.03
C ALA A 131 -8.61 -6.02 5.15
N ILE A 132 -7.42 -5.85 5.73
CA ILE A 132 -6.18 -5.74 4.95
C ILE A 132 -5.87 -6.98 4.10
N ALA A 133 -6.04 -8.20 4.64
CA ALA A 133 -5.77 -9.42 3.88
C ALA A 133 -6.67 -9.50 2.65
N ASN A 134 -7.95 -9.15 2.83
CA ASN A 134 -8.96 -9.17 1.77
C ASN A 134 -8.75 -8.05 0.74
N GLU A 135 -8.39 -6.84 1.17
CA GLU A 135 -8.05 -5.73 0.27
C GLU A 135 -6.82 -6.02 -0.59
N LEU A 136 -5.80 -6.65 -0.01
CA LEU A 136 -4.61 -7.06 -0.74
C LEU A 136 -4.91 -8.20 -1.71
N PHE A 137 -5.67 -9.21 -1.30
CA PHE A 137 -6.09 -10.30 -2.18
C PHE A 137 -6.87 -9.76 -3.39
N PHE A 138 -7.85 -8.88 -3.13
CA PHE A 138 -8.60 -8.16 -4.17
C PHE A 138 -7.68 -7.42 -5.14
N THR A 139 -6.78 -6.60 -4.60
CA THR A 139 -5.91 -5.73 -5.39
C THR A 139 -4.90 -6.53 -6.21
N VAL A 140 -4.32 -7.59 -5.64
CA VAL A 140 -3.40 -8.50 -6.36
C VAL A 140 -4.15 -9.21 -7.49
N ALA A 141 -5.36 -9.73 -7.23
CA ALA A 141 -6.17 -10.38 -8.25
C ALA A 141 -6.47 -9.45 -9.44
N ALA A 142 -6.94 -8.23 -9.15
CA ALA A 142 -7.26 -7.23 -10.18
C ALA A 142 -6.03 -6.89 -11.04
N ARG A 143 -4.86 -6.70 -10.41
CA ARG A 143 -3.62 -6.42 -11.12
C ARG A 143 -3.10 -7.62 -11.92
N LEU A 144 -3.19 -8.83 -11.39
CA LEU A 144 -2.77 -10.02 -12.13
C LEU A 144 -3.62 -10.26 -13.39
N TYR A 145 -4.91 -9.93 -13.36
CA TYR A 145 -5.76 -10.06 -14.56
C TYR A 145 -5.21 -9.27 -15.76
N THR A 146 -4.77 -8.03 -15.54
CA THR A 146 -4.25 -7.17 -16.60
C THR A 146 -2.82 -7.54 -17.02
N ARG A 147 -1.96 -7.91 -16.06
CA ARG A 147 -0.53 -8.19 -16.31
C ARG A 147 -0.26 -9.62 -16.79
N ALA A 148 -1.05 -10.60 -16.33
CA ALA A 148 -0.95 -11.99 -16.74
C ALA A 148 -2.00 -12.38 -17.79
N SER A 149 -2.42 -11.44 -18.64
CA SER A 149 -3.50 -11.61 -19.63
C SER A 149 -3.26 -12.71 -20.67
N THR A 150 -2.00 -13.12 -20.88
CA THR A 150 -1.62 -14.23 -21.77
C THR A 150 -1.52 -15.58 -21.06
N ALA A 151 -1.65 -15.62 -19.73
CA ALA A 151 -1.63 -16.86 -18.98
C ALA A 151 -2.93 -17.67 -19.24
N PRO A 152 -2.86 -19.01 -19.27
CA PRO A 152 -4.05 -19.84 -19.47
C PRO A 152 -5.14 -19.62 -18.42
N ASN A 153 -4.76 -19.19 -17.22
CA ASN A 153 -5.64 -18.91 -16.08
C ASN A 153 -5.92 -17.41 -15.88
N ALA A 154 -5.71 -16.58 -16.90
CA ALA A 154 -5.89 -15.12 -16.78
C ALA A 154 -7.28 -14.75 -16.25
N MET A 155 -8.33 -15.40 -16.76
CA MET A 155 -9.72 -15.12 -16.35
C MET A 155 -9.99 -15.47 -14.88
N ASP A 156 -9.25 -16.42 -14.29
CA ASP A 156 -9.42 -16.78 -12.89
C ASP A 156 -9.07 -15.60 -11.97
N TYR A 157 -8.08 -14.77 -12.32
CA TYR A 157 -7.76 -13.58 -11.55
C TYR A 157 -8.90 -12.56 -11.56
N PHE A 158 -9.58 -12.37 -12.70
CA PHE A 158 -10.76 -11.51 -12.76
C PHE A 158 -11.91 -12.06 -11.91
N HIS A 159 -12.17 -13.37 -11.99
CA HIS A 159 -13.19 -14.00 -11.15
C HIS A 159 -12.89 -13.82 -9.66
N TRP A 160 -11.63 -13.99 -9.25
CA TRP A 160 -11.22 -13.75 -7.87
C TRP A 160 -11.38 -12.29 -7.46
N ALA A 161 -10.93 -11.34 -8.28
CA ALA A 161 -11.08 -9.92 -8.00
C ALA A 161 -12.56 -9.52 -7.84
N TYR A 162 -13.41 -10.01 -8.75
CA TYR A 162 -14.84 -9.76 -8.70
C TYR A 162 -15.50 -10.41 -7.48
N GLN A 163 -15.16 -11.67 -7.19
CA GLN A 163 -15.70 -12.42 -6.06
C GLN A 163 -15.29 -11.81 -4.71
N GLU A 164 -14.01 -11.48 -4.56
CA GLU A 164 -13.49 -10.83 -3.36
C GLU A 164 -14.14 -9.47 -3.15
N TRP A 165 -14.18 -8.61 -4.19
CA TRP A 165 -14.84 -7.31 -4.05
C TRP A 165 -16.32 -7.44 -3.70
N THR A 166 -17.02 -8.38 -4.33
CA THR A 166 -18.43 -8.65 -4.03
C THR A 166 -18.61 -9.04 -2.57
N TRP A 167 -17.73 -9.89 -2.03
CA TRP A 167 -17.76 -10.25 -0.62
C TRP A 167 -17.42 -9.04 0.28
N PHE A 168 -16.33 -8.33 -0.01
CA PHE A 168 -15.86 -7.20 0.78
C PHE A 168 -16.93 -6.12 0.90
N TRP A 169 -17.60 -5.78 -0.21
CA TRP A 169 -18.71 -4.82 -0.25
C TRP A 169 -19.89 -5.25 0.63
N ASN A 170 -20.20 -6.55 0.69
CA ASN A 170 -21.32 -7.10 1.47
C ASN A 170 -20.95 -7.52 2.90
N SER A 171 -19.66 -7.54 3.25
CA SER A 171 -19.15 -7.96 4.56
C SER A 171 -19.56 -7.04 5.72
N GLY A 172 -19.91 -5.79 5.40
CA GLY A 172 -20.17 -4.73 6.37
C GLY A 172 -18.90 -4.02 6.87
N LEU A 173 -17.70 -4.38 6.40
CA LEU A 173 -16.43 -3.74 6.80
C LEU A 173 -16.38 -2.23 6.49
N ILE A 174 -16.99 -1.81 5.37
CA ILE A 174 -17.23 -0.40 5.07
C ILE A 174 -18.41 0.06 5.92
N ASN A 175 -18.15 0.91 6.91
CA ASN A 175 -19.16 1.40 7.84
C ASN A 175 -19.99 2.56 7.28
N SER A 176 -20.95 3.04 8.07
CA SER A 176 -21.86 4.12 7.68
C SER A 176 -21.20 5.49 7.43
N TYR A 177 -19.92 5.65 7.78
CA TYR A 177 -19.11 6.83 7.51
C TYR A 177 -18.23 6.68 6.26
N SER A 178 -18.42 5.61 5.49
CA SER A 178 -17.57 5.23 4.35
C SER A 178 -16.10 4.99 4.74
N LEU A 179 -15.87 4.58 5.99
CA LEU A 179 -14.56 4.14 6.48
C LEU A 179 -14.55 2.64 6.71
N ILE A 180 -13.39 2.02 6.60
CA ILE A 180 -13.18 0.59 6.77
C ILE A 180 -12.68 0.30 8.18
N ASN A 181 -13.44 -0.50 8.91
CA ASN A 181 -13.02 -1.05 10.20
C ASN A 181 -12.09 -2.26 10.01
N ASP A 182 -11.31 -2.57 11.05
CA ASP A 182 -10.24 -3.55 11.01
C ASP A 182 -10.65 -4.96 10.54
N GLY A 183 -11.86 -5.44 10.88
CA GLY A 183 -12.23 -6.81 10.51
C GLY A 183 -13.62 -7.25 10.96
N LEU A 184 -13.83 -8.56 10.90
CA LEU A 184 -15.07 -9.21 11.33
C LEU A 184 -14.90 -9.89 12.69
N ASP A 185 -15.95 -9.87 13.50
CA ASP A 185 -16.03 -10.65 14.72
C ASP A 185 -16.39 -12.13 14.45
N HIS A 186 -16.46 -12.94 15.51
CA HIS A 186 -16.82 -14.36 15.42
C HIS A 186 -18.24 -14.63 14.90
N ASN A 187 -19.12 -13.62 14.88
CA ASN A 187 -20.47 -13.69 14.31
C ASN A 187 -20.52 -13.14 12.88
N CYS A 188 -19.36 -12.92 12.27
CA CYS A 188 -19.23 -12.36 10.93
C CYS A 188 -19.86 -10.98 10.78
N GLN A 189 -19.84 -10.19 11.86
CA GLN A 189 -20.26 -8.80 11.83
C GLN A 189 -19.03 -7.90 11.86
N ASN A 190 -19.14 -6.69 11.29
CA ASN A 190 -18.11 -5.67 11.44
C ASN A 190 -17.82 -5.47 12.93
N ASN A 191 -16.55 -5.63 13.30
CA ASN A 191 -16.11 -5.58 14.70
C ASN A 191 -16.10 -4.16 15.31
N GLY A 192 -16.37 -3.12 14.51
CA GLY A 192 -16.26 -1.72 14.92
C GLY A 192 -14.84 -1.32 15.34
N GLY A 193 -13.85 -2.09 14.89
CA GLY A 193 -12.44 -1.96 15.26
C GLY A 193 -11.78 -0.70 14.73
N VAL A 194 -10.48 -0.59 14.97
CA VAL A 194 -9.70 0.60 14.62
C VAL A 194 -9.80 0.88 13.12
N ILE A 195 -9.92 2.16 12.79
CA ILE A 195 -9.90 2.65 11.40
C ILE A 195 -8.47 3.07 11.11
N TRP A 196 -7.70 2.15 10.53
CA TRP A 196 -6.33 2.40 10.11
C TRP A 196 -6.29 3.04 8.73
N THR A 197 -5.35 3.96 8.48
CA THR A 197 -5.33 4.71 7.22
C THR A 197 -5.07 3.79 6.00
N TYR A 198 -4.22 2.76 6.16
CA TYR A 198 -3.88 1.85 5.08
C TYR A 198 -5.05 1.02 4.54
N ASN A 199 -6.02 0.64 5.38
CA ASN A 199 -7.24 -0.06 4.95
C ASN A 199 -8.07 0.85 4.03
N GLN A 200 -8.02 2.16 4.28
CA GLN A 200 -8.69 3.14 3.43
C GLN A 200 -7.94 3.36 2.11
N GLY A 201 -6.67 2.93 2.04
CA GLY A 201 -5.76 3.15 0.93
C GLY A 201 -5.74 1.99 -0.05
N VAL A 202 -5.42 0.78 0.41
CA VAL A 202 -5.20 -0.39 -0.46
C VAL A 202 -6.43 -0.65 -1.33
N VAL A 203 -7.62 -0.58 -0.74
CA VAL A 203 -8.89 -0.75 -1.46
C VAL A 203 -9.04 0.23 -2.64
N LEU A 204 -8.54 1.47 -2.53
CA LEU A 204 -8.60 2.45 -3.63
C LEU A 204 -7.79 1.95 -4.83
N GLY A 205 -6.62 1.36 -4.58
CA GLY A 205 -5.77 0.78 -5.62
C GLY A 205 -6.50 -0.32 -6.39
N GLY A 206 -7.13 -1.26 -5.68
CA GLY A 206 -7.91 -2.33 -6.30
C GLY A 206 -9.15 -1.82 -7.05
N LEU A 207 -9.86 -0.83 -6.50
CA LEU A 207 -11.03 -0.21 -7.12
C LEU A 207 -10.68 0.55 -8.40
N VAL A 208 -9.53 1.24 -8.43
CA VAL A 208 -9.03 1.90 -9.63
C VAL A 208 -8.72 0.87 -10.72
N GLU A 209 -8.08 -0.25 -10.38
CA GLU A 209 -7.83 -1.33 -11.34
C GLU A 209 -9.15 -1.92 -11.87
N MET A 210 -10.14 -2.18 -11.01
CA MET A 210 -11.46 -2.67 -11.46
C MET A 210 -12.20 -1.66 -12.35
N TYR A 211 -12.14 -0.37 -12.03
CA TYR A 211 -12.68 0.68 -12.90
C TYR A 211 -11.99 0.68 -14.28
N GLN A 212 -10.66 0.52 -14.32
CA GLN A 212 -9.92 0.46 -15.58
C GLN A 212 -10.24 -0.80 -16.39
N ILE A 213 -10.47 -1.94 -15.72
CA ILE A 213 -10.83 -3.22 -16.35
C ILE A 213 -12.25 -3.19 -16.93
N THR A 214 -13.21 -2.67 -16.16
CA THR A 214 -14.65 -2.83 -16.45
C THR A 214 -15.30 -1.59 -17.03
N HIS A 215 -14.70 -0.42 -16.82
CA HIS A 215 -15.31 0.90 -17.02
C HIS A 215 -16.62 1.12 -16.23
N ASP A 216 -16.86 0.33 -15.17
CA ASP A 216 -17.99 0.54 -14.28
C ASP A 216 -17.68 1.66 -13.26
N GLU A 217 -18.45 2.74 -13.36
CA GLU A 217 -18.34 3.93 -12.53
C GLU A 217 -18.63 3.66 -11.04
N SER A 218 -19.28 2.54 -10.70
CA SER A 218 -19.54 2.20 -9.31
C SER A 218 -18.23 2.01 -8.52
N TYR A 219 -17.20 1.42 -9.13
CA TYR A 219 -15.90 1.23 -8.47
C TYR A 219 -15.25 2.57 -8.12
N ARG A 220 -15.26 3.51 -9.06
CA ARG A 220 -14.72 4.87 -8.85
C ARG A 220 -15.53 5.64 -7.81
N THR A 221 -16.85 5.53 -7.83
CA THR A 221 -17.75 6.17 -6.85
C THR A 221 -17.46 5.69 -5.43
N VAL A 222 -17.24 4.39 -5.24
CA VAL A 222 -16.90 3.84 -3.92
C VAL A 222 -15.52 4.32 -3.47
N ALA A 223 -14.52 4.31 -4.36
CA ALA A 223 -13.19 4.82 -4.05
C ALA A 223 -13.22 6.30 -3.65
N GLU A 224 -14.02 7.12 -4.35
CA GLU A 224 -14.23 8.54 -4.02
C GLU A 224 -14.81 8.70 -2.61
N ASN A 225 -15.85 7.96 -2.26
CA ASN A 225 -16.49 8.05 -0.94
C ASN A 225 -15.53 7.68 0.20
N ILE A 226 -14.72 6.63 0.02
CA ILE A 226 -13.73 6.20 1.01
C ILE A 226 -12.61 7.25 1.15
N ALA A 227 -12.08 7.74 0.03
CA ALA A 227 -11.03 8.75 0.03
C ALA A 227 -11.49 10.07 0.66
N ASP A 228 -12.69 10.55 0.31
CA ASP A 228 -13.27 11.76 0.88
C ASP A 228 -13.49 11.61 2.40
N ALA A 229 -14.02 10.47 2.84
CA ALA A 229 -14.23 10.18 4.26
C ALA A 229 -12.91 10.12 5.04
N ALA A 230 -11.89 9.45 4.50
CA ALA A 230 -10.57 9.34 5.14
C ALA A 230 -9.89 10.71 5.28
N ILE A 231 -9.90 11.52 4.22
CA ILE A 231 -9.35 12.88 4.24
C ILE A 231 -10.04 13.76 5.30
N MET A 232 -11.37 13.66 5.40
CA MET A 232 -12.16 14.44 6.35
C MET A 232 -11.99 14.01 7.80
N GLN A 233 -11.80 12.71 8.07
CA GLN A 233 -11.93 12.15 9.43
C GLN A 233 -10.61 11.68 10.04
N LEU A 234 -9.60 11.38 9.23
CA LEU A 234 -8.31 10.85 9.69
C LEU A 234 -7.19 11.89 9.70
N THR A 235 -7.56 13.17 9.76
CA THR A 235 -6.63 14.30 9.82
C THR A 235 -6.71 15.04 11.14
N ASP A 236 -5.59 15.66 11.52
CA ASP A 236 -5.60 16.66 12.59
C ASP A 236 -6.27 17.97 12.14
N ARG A 237 -6.35 18.95 13.05
CA ARG A 237 -6.94 20.27 12.78
C ARG A 237 -6.24 21.07 11.66
N MET A 238 -5.03 20.67 11.27
CA MET A 238 -4.23 21.30 10.22
C MET A 238 -4.34 20.56 8.89
N GLY A 239 -5.15 19.49 8.82
CA GLY A 239 -5.29 18.66 7.63
C GLY A 239 -4.15 17.67 7.42
N ILE A 240 -3.34 17.40 8.46
CA ILE A 240 -2.26 16.41 8.40
C ILE A 240 -2.79 15.04 8.80
N LEU A 241 -2.51 14.03 7.98
CA LEU A 241 -2.93 12.65 8.21
C LEU A 241 -2.29 12.11 9.50
N ILE A 242 -3.11 11.48 10.33
CA ILE A 242 -2.71 10.92 11.63
C ILE A 242 -3.12 9.45 11.74
N GLU A 243 -2.30 8.65 12.41
CA GLU A 243 -2.73 7.32 12.88
C GLU A 243 -3.43 7.42 14.25
N PRO A 244 -4.44 6.57 14.52
CA PRO A 244 -5.11 6.50 15.82
C PRO A 244 -4.14 6.25 17.00
N CYS A 245 -3.00 5.61 16.74
CA CYS A 245 -2.00 5.26 17.73
C CYS A 245 -0.97 6.37 18.03
N GLU A 246 -0.97 7.52 17.33
CA GLU A 246 0.12 8.53 17.45
C GLU A 246 0.26 9.18 18.83
N ASN A 247 -0.78 9.08 19.67
CA ASN A 247 -0.74 9.50 21.08
C ASN A 247 -0.19 8.44 22.04
N GLY A 248 0.15 7.25 21.54
CA GLY A 248 0.69 6.12 22.30
C GLY A 248 1.83 5.43 21.55
N ASP A 249 1.79 4.10 21.52
CA ASP A 249 2.73 3.27 20.78
C ASP A 249 2.07 2.76 19.49
N CYS A 250 2.70 3.02 18.35
CA CYS A 250 2.27 2.55 17.04
C CYS A 250 2.93 1.24 16.62
N GLY A 251 3.77 0.66 17.47
CA GLY A 251 4.52 -0.54 17.17
C GLY A 251 5.45 -0.36 15.96
N ALA A 252 5.81 -1.48 15.34
CA ALA A 252 6.65 -1.51 14.14
C ALA A 252 5.85 -1.27 12.85
N ASP A 253 4.54 -1.55 12.86
CA ASP A 253 3.70 -1.58 11.66
C ASP A 253 2.99 -0.25 11.38
N GLY A 254 2.35 0.31 12.42
CA GLY A 254 1.61 1.57 12.35
C GLY A 254 2.34 2.71 11.65
N PRO A 255 3.67 2.88 11.81
CA PRO A 255 4.41 3.93 11.14
C PRO A 255 4.33 3.91 9.60
N GLN A 256 4.08 2.75 8.97
CA GLN A 256 4.05 2.59 7.52
C GLN A 256 2.70 2.99 6.89
N PHE A 257 1.61 2.98 7.66
CA PHE A 257 0.24 2.98 7.15
C PHE A 257 -0.14 4.24 6.36
N LYS A 258 0.25 5.42 6.84
CA LYS A 258 -0.05 6.71 6.18
C LYS A 258 0.50 6.80 4.76
N GLY A 259 1.73 6.33 4.52
CA GLY A 259 2.32 6.30 3.19
C GLY A 259 1.55 5.42 2.22
N ILE A 260 1.06 4.26 2.70
CA ILE A 260 0.21 3.35 1.92
C ILE A 260 -1.11 4.02 1.51
N PHE A 261 -1.73 4.78 2.41
CA PHE A 261 -2.91 5.56 2.06
C PHE A 261 -2.61 6.57 0.95
N VAL A 262 -1.57 7.39 1.15
CA VAL A 262 -1.25 8.50 0.23
C VAL A 262 -0.87 8.00 -1.16
N ARG A 263 -0.09 6.91 -1.29
CA ARG A 263 0.28 6.37 -2.62
C ARG A 263 -0.93 5.85 -3.40
N ASN A 264 -1.91 5.27 -2.72
CA ASN A 264 -3.14 4.80 -3.36
C ASN A 264 -4.11 5.95 -3.66
N LEU A 265 -4.15 6.99 -2.82
CA LEU A 265 -4.85 8.24 -3.15
C LEU A 265 -4.27 8.90 -4.41
N ALA A 266 -2.95 8.89 -4.57
CA ALA A 266 -2.29 9.37 -5.78
C ALA A 266 -2.63 8.53 -7.01
N THR A 267 -2.87 7.22 -6.83
CA THR A 267 -3.38 6.32 -7.88
C THR A 267 -4.81 6.69 -8.27
N LEU A 268 -5.70 6.90 -7.29
CA LEU A 268 -7.08 7.37 -7.55
C LEU A 268 -7.12 8.72 -8.27
N TYR A 269 -6.26 9.66 -7.87
CA TYR A 269 -6.15 10.97 -8.50
C TYR A 269 -5.92 10.90 -10.01
N GLN A 270 -5.23 9.87 -10.52
CA GLN A 270 -4.99 9.71 -11.97
C GLN A 270 -6.26 9.46 -12.78
N VAL A 271 -7.29 8.85 -12.18
CA VAL A 271 -8.58 8.56 -12.82
C VAL A 271 -9.73 9.45 -12.32
N LEU A 272 -9.47 10.20 -11.26
CA LEU A 272 -10.39 11.13 -10.61
C LEU A 272 -9.61 12.35 -10.06
N PRO A 273 -9.23 13.32 -10.92
CA PRO A 273 -8.35 14.43 -10.53
C PRO A 273 -9.08 15.51 -9.74
N LYS A 274 -9.52 15.20 -8.52
CA LYS A 274 -10.13 16.17 -7.60
C LYS A 274 -9.04 17.02 -6.94
N GLU A 275 -9.24 18.34 -6.95
CA GLU A 275 -8.33 19.30 -6.31
C GLU A 275 -8.11 19.02 -4.82
N ILE A 276 -9.11 18.48 -4.12
CA ILE A 276 -8.96 18.11 -2.70
C ILE A 276 -7.90 17.03 -2.49
N TYR A 277 -7.77 16.06 -3.41
CA TYR A 277 -6.74 15.01 -3.32
C TYR A 277 -5.36 15.58 -3.58
N ARG A 278 -5.23 16.40 -4.62
CA ARG A 278 -3.98 17.12 -4.92
C ARG A 278 -3.54 17.97 -3.74
N HIS A 279 -4.45 18.77 -3.18
CA HIS A 279 -4.20 19.63 -2.03
C HIS A 279 -3.80 18.81 -0.79
N PHE A 280 -4.49 17.71 -0.52
CA PHE A 280 -4.19 16.83 0.60
C PHE A 280 -2.78 16.22 0.53
N ILE A 281 -2.41 15.68 -0.63
CA ILE A 281 -1.08 15.09 -0.86
C ILE A 281 0.01 16.14 -0.66
N LEU A 282 -0.15 17.32 -1.27
CA LEU A 282 0.82 18.42 -1.17
C LEU A 282 0.92 18.98 0.26
N THR A 283 -0.20 19.03 1.00
CA THR A 283 -0.24 19.52 2.39
C THR A 283 0.55 18.60 3.32
N ASN A 284 0.34 17.28 3.19
CA ASN A 284 1.09 16.29 3.97
C ASN A 284 2.59 16.29 3.59
N ALA A 285 2.90 16.31 2.29
CA ALA A 285 4.28 16.37 1.80
C ALA A 285 5.01 17.63 2.28
N TYR A 286 4.34 18.80 2.27
CA TYR A 286 4.88 20.03 2.82
C TYR A 286 5.18 19.90 4.32
N SER A 287 4.23 19.42 5.11
CA SER A 287 4.43 19.24 6.56
C SER A 287 5.58 18.26 6.87
N ILE A 288 5.70 17.17 6.13
CA ILE A 288 6.82 16.21 6.26
C ILE A 288 8.16 16.95 6.12
N VAL A 289 8.35 17.74 5.05
CA VAL A 289 9.66 18.37 4.78
C VAL A 289 9.97 19.56 5.69
N THR A 290 8.96 20.25 6.22
CA THR A 290 9.15 21.43 7.08
C THR A 290 9.10 21.15 8.57
N SER A 291 8.34 20.15 8.99
CA SER A 291 7.96 19.94 10.40
C SER A 291 8.41 18.58 10.96
N ASN A 292 8.65 17.59 10.09
CA ASN A 292 8.96 16.21 10.49
C ASN A 292 10.24 15.67 9.81
N ARG A 293 11.29 16.50 9.70
CA ARG A 293 12.54 16.12 9.05
C ARG A 293 13.76 16.53 9.88
N LEU A 294 14.67 15.58 10.12
CA LEU A 294 16.00 15.85 10.69
C LEU A 294 16.98 16.36 9.64
N ALA A 295 18.13 16.88 10.09
CA ALA A 295 19.17 17.42 9.18
C ALA A 295 19.65 16.39 8.14
N ALA A 296 19.69 15.11 8.51
CA ALA A 296 20.05 14.00 7.63
C ALA A 296 18.89 13.47 6.78
N HIS A 297 17.84 14.26 6.52
CA HIS A 297 16.67 13.84 5.72
C HIS A 297 15.99 12.55 6.22
N GLN A 298 16.05 12.33 7.53
CA GLN A 298 15.31 11.27 8.21
C GLN A 298 13.96 11.81 8.68
N PHE A 299 12.91 11.01 8.50
CA PHE A 299 11.52 11.37 8.81
C PHE A 299 10.95 10.53 9.95
N GLY A 300 9.96 11.07 10.63
CA GLY A 300 9.24 10.39 11.70
C GLY A 300 7.83 9.96 11.30
N LEU A 301 7.08 9.45 12.27
CA LEU A 301 5.66 9.13 12.12
C LEU A 301 4.80 10.40 12.23
N LYS A 302 5.13 11.31 13.16
CA LYS A 302 4.33 12.50 13.47
C LYS A 302 4.56 13.61 12.44
N TRP A 303 3.88 13.53 11.29
CA TRP A 303 4.07 14.44 10.16
C TRP A 303 3.79 15.92 10.48
N ALA A 304 2.98 16.21 11.50
CA ALA A 304 2.75 17.57 12.01
C ALA A 304 3.95 18.11 12.83
N GLY A 305 4.89 17.25 13.20
CA GLY A 305 6.05 17.55 14.02
C GLY A 305 5.75 17.59 15.53
N PRO A 306 6.81 17.59 16.38
CA PRO A 306 8.21 17.35 16.01
C PRO A 306 8.45 15.88 15.60
N VAL A 307 9.64 15.59 15.07
CA VAL A 307 10.09 14.20 14.81
C VAL A 307 10.03 13.40 16.12
N ASP A 308 9.36 12.24 16.09
CA ASP A 308 9.23 11.32 17.22
C ASP A 308 10.46 10.39 17.32
N ASN A 309 10.63 9.52 16.33
CA ASN A 309 11.75 8.60 16.18
C ASN A 309 12.07 8.46 14.69
N VAL A 310 13.18 7.82 14.34
CA VAL A 310 13.57 7.53 12.96
C VAL A 310 13.93 6.06 12.79
N ASP A 311 13.32 5.43 11.80
CA ASP A 311 13.55 4.06 11.38
C ASP A 311 13.13 3.92 9.91
N ALA A 312 13.42 2.77 9.32
CA ALA A 312 13.15 2.55 7.92
C ALA A 312 11.63 2.54 7.59
N ALA A 313 10.76 2.14 8.53
CA ALA A 313 9.31 2.14 8.31
C ALA A 313 8.74 3.57 8.20
N ARG A 314 9.11 4.44 9.17
CA ARG A 314 8.78 5.88 9.16
C ARG A 314 9.33 6.57 7.92
N GLN A 315 10.57 6.23 7.55
CA GLN A 315 11.21 6.76 6.35
C GLN A 315 10.43 6.40 5.08
N GLY A 316 10.05 5.13 4.93
CA GLY A 316 9.27 4.65 3.79
C GLY A 316 7.92 5.35 3.66
N SER A 317 7.21 5.48 4.78
CA SER A 317 5.90 6.15 4.84
C SER A 317 5.96 7.61 4.36
N ALA A 318 6.97 8.35 4.81
CA ALA A 318 7.22 9.71 4.35
C ALA A 318 7.58 9.73 2.86
N LEU A 319 8.45 8.82 2.40
CA LEU A 319 8.88 8.75 1.01
C LEU A 319 7.74 8.44 0.04
N ASP A 320 6.80 7.55 0.38
CA ASP A 320 5.58 7.32 -0.42
C ASP A 320 4.86 8.63 -0.72
N THR A 321 4.69 9.47 0.31
CA THR A 321 4.00 10.75 0.20
C THR A 321 4.79 11.76 -0.63
N LEU A 322 6.12 11.80 -0.48
CA LEU A 322 6.97 12.69 -1.25
C LEU A 322 7.07 12.28 -2.73
N VAL A 323 7.10 10.97 -3.02
CA VAL A 323 7.05 10.39 -4.38
C VAL A 323 5.70 10.70 -5.04
N ALA A 324 4.59 10.56 -4.30
CA ALA A 324 3.27 10.98 -4.77
C ALA A 324 3.27 12.48 -5.10
N ALA A 325 3.76 13.34 -4.19
CA ALA A 325 3.76 14.78 -4.35
C ALA A 325 4.63 15.27 -5.52
N MET A 326 5.81 14.69 -5.75
CA MET A 326 6.66 15.09 -6.89
C MET A 326 5.98 14.79 -8.24
N SER A 327 5.14 13.76 -8.29
CA SER A 327 4.43 13.34 -9.50
C SER A 327 3.23 14.23 -9.85
N LEU A 328 2.73 15.04 -8.90
CA LEU A 328 1.60 15.97 -9.09
C LEU A 328 1.99 17.31 -9.73
N ASN A 329 3.29 17.58 -9.88
CA ASN A 329 3.81 18.77 -10.55
C ASN A 329 4.14 18.53 -12.04
N LEU A 330 3.88 17.32 -12.54
CA LEU A 330 4.16 16.89 -13.92
C LEU A 330 2.91 16.89 -14.82
N THR A 331 1.76 17.32 -14.30
CA THR A 331 0.47 17.42 -15.02
C THR A 331 -0.10 18.82 -14.93
#